data_AF-A0A9X6WHX5-F1
#
_entry.id   AF-A0A9X6WHX5-F1
#
_cell.length_a   1.000
_cell.length_b   1.000
_cell.length_c   1.000
_cell.angle_alpha   90.00
_cell.angle_beta   90.00
_cell.angle_gamma   90.00
#
_symmetry.space_group_name_H-M   'P 1'
#
loop_
_entity.id
_entity.type
_entity.pdbx_description
1 polymer ?
#
loop_
_entity_poly.entity_id
_entity_poly.type
_entity_poly.pdbx_seq_one_letter_code
_entity_poly.pdbx_strand_id
1 'polypeptide(L)'
;MVTYTKLKHINLKTHPEVNERWVQNRIAEDPEILGLGDLTLKDMERRQPTGGRLDMLFQDDSRRYCVELQLGKTDETHIIRTIEYWDIEQKRYPDIPHVAVIIAEEITSRLFNVIGILNRSVPLIAIQLHAVDVNGEVGLQFVKVLDESSLPTYEEDEEPQATVDLAYWEARASKETVSWCEEVLNIVREATNESLNLNYTKRYIGFEESGIVNNFVAIVPRKKRINLRIRLTQSEEIDALIEEAGLDRLEYNKKFRFYVIPVSKEDIVNNKELLQSLFEMAYEG
;
A
#
# COMPACT_ATOMS: atom_id res chain seq x y z
N MET A 1 4.15 31.47 -14.73
CA MET A 1 2.71 31.30 -14.44
C MET A 1 2.37 29.85 -14.76
N VAL A 2 1.72 29.15 -13.84
CA VAL A 2 1.28 27.76 -14.07
C VAL A 2 -0.04 27.81 -14.84
N THR A 3 -0.15 27.05 -15.93
CA THR A 3 -1.36 26.98 -16.76
C THR A 3 -2.18 25.76 -16.35
N TYR A 4 -3.44 25.99 -15.96
CA TYR A 4 -4.37 24.91 -15.64
C TYR A 4 -5.03 24.36 -16.90
N THR A 5 -5.05 23.03 -17.06
CA THR A 5 -5.82 22.33 -18.09
C THR A 5 -6.72 21.30 -17.42
N LYS A 6 -8.01 21.30 -17.77
CA LYS A 6 -8.96 20.31 -17.27
C LYS A 6 -8.76 19.00 -18.03
N LEU A 7 -8.47 17.91 -17.32
CA LEU A 7 -8.37 16.58 -17.91
C LEU A 7 -9.74 16.07 -18.33
N LYS A 8 -9.82 15.48 -19.52
CA LYS A 8 -11.03 14.86 -20.06
C LYS A 8 -10.78 13.36 -20.16
N HIS A 9 -11.45 12.58 -19.32
CA HIS A 9 -11.40 11.12 -19.41
C HIS A 9 -12.02 10.62 -20.72
N ILE A 10 -11.39 9.64 -21.33
CA ILE A 10 -11.86 8.96 -22.53
C ILE A 10 -11.96 7.45 -22.28
N ASN A 11 -12.91 6.80 -22.94
CA ASN A 11 -13.10 5.36 -22.87
C ASN A 11 -12.42 4.71 -24.08
N LEU A 12 -11.33 3.98 -23.84
CA LEU A 12 -10.53 3.32 -24.87
C LEU A 12 -11.28 2.19 -25.55
N LYS A 13 -12.12 1.43 -24.83
CA LYS A 13 -12.94 0.35 -25.42
C LYS A 13 -13.81 0.84 -26.58
N THR A 14 -14.29 2.08 -26.52
CA THR A 14 -15.10 2.71 -27.57
C THR A 14 -14.34 3.70 -28.44
N HIS A 15 -13.01 3.83 -28.26
CA HIS A 15 -12.22 4.80 -28.99
C HIS A 15 -12.03 4.37 -30.45
N PRO A 16 -12.16 5.30 -31.43
CA PRO A 16 -12.12 4.93 -32.86
C PRO A 16 -10.73 4.49 -33.35
N GLU A 17 -9.66 5.01 -32.74
CA GLU A 17 -8.28 4.84 -33.24
C GLU A 17 -7.36 4.08 -32.29
N VAL A 18 -7.76 3.93 -31.02
CA VAL A 18 -6.94 3.30 -29.98
C VAL A 18 -7.60 1.98 -29.63
N ASN A 19 -6.79 0.92 -29.57
CA ASN A 19 -7.24 -0.41 -29.22
C ASN A 19 -6.28 -1.04 -28.20
N GLU A 20 -6.62 -2.24 -27.73
CA GLU A 20 -5.86 -2.97 -26.72
C GLU A 20 -4.40 -3.18 -27.15
N ARG A 21 -4.18 -3.50 -28.43
CA ARG A 21 -2.84 -3.68 -29.01
C ARG A 21 -1.99 -2.42 -28.94
N TRP A 22 -2.60 -1.26 -29.15
CA TRP A 22 -1.90 0.02 -29.03
C TRP A 22 -1.45 0.27 -27.58
N VAL A 23 -2.29 -0.03 -26.59
CA VAL A 23 -1.94 0.09 -25.18
C VAL A 23 -0.85 -0.91 -24.78
N GLN A 24 -0.95 -2.17 -25.22
CA GLN A 24 0.11 -3.17 -25.04
C GLN A 24 1.46 -2.65 -25.57
N ASN A 25 1.49 -2.06 -26.78
CA ASN A 25 2.72 -1.53 -27.36
C ASN A 25 3.32 -0.38 -26.53
N ARG A 26 2.48 0.51 -25.96
CA ARG A 26 2.96 1.59 -25.08
C ARG A 26 3.58 1.04 -23.80
N ILE A 27 2.95 0.05 -23.18
CA ILE A 27 3.49 -0.64 -21.99
C ILE A 27 4.79 -1.40 -22.34
N ALA A 28 4.86 -2.02 -23.51
CA ALA A 28 6.05 -2.72 -23.96
C ALA A 28 7.25 -1.78 -24.22
N GLU A 29 6.99 -0.58 -24.72
CA GLU A 29 8.01 0.45 -24.99
C GLU A 29 8.53 1.11 -23.71
N ASP A 30 7.64 1.32 -22.74
CA ASP A 30 7.99 1.93 -21.45
C ASP A 30 7.25 1.20 -20.30
N PRO A 31 7.81 0.10 -19.77
CA PRO A 31 7.18 -0.67 -18.70
C PRO A 31 7.05 0.08 -17.37
N GLU A 32 7.86 1.13 -17.15
CA GLU A 32 7.83 1.92 -15.91
C GLU A 32 6.47 2.60 -15.70
N ILE A 33 5.72 2.86 -16.78
CA ILE A 33 4.37 3.45 -16.71
C ILE A 33 3.39 2.63 -15.88
N LEU A 34 3.66 1.33 -15.65
CA LEU A 34 2.84 0.46 -14.80
C LEU A 34 3.06 0.73 -13.29
N GLY A 35 4.14 1.43 -12.90
CA GLY A 35 4.46 1.70 -11.50
C GLY A 35 4.86 0.45 -10.70
N LEU A 36 5.48 -0.53 -11.37
CA LEU A 36 5.90 -1.82 -10.78
C LEU A 36 7.41 -1.94 -10.55
N GLY A 37 8.16 -0.85 -10.74
CA GLY A 37 9.62 -0.83 -10.67
C GLY A 37 10.28 -1.07 -12.03
N ASP A 38 11.56 -1.42 -12.02
CA ASP A 38 12.34 -1.71 -13.22
C ASP A 38 11.94 -3.08 -13.80
N LEU A 39 11.31 -3.05 -14.98
CA LEU A 39 10.76 -4.23 -15.64
C LEU A 39 11.33 -4.38 -17.05
N THR A 40 11.76 -5.60 -17.38
CA THR A 40 12.15 -5.97 -18.75
C THR A 40 11.06 -6.81 -19.41
N LEU A 41 10.64 -6.44 -20.63
CA LEU A 41 9.72 -7.25 -21.43
C LEU A 41 10.39 -8.55 -21.90
N LYS A 42 9.80 -9.69 -21.58
CA LYS A 42 10.28 -11.03 -22.00
C LYS A 42 9.57 -11.53 -23.25
N ASP A 43 8.26 -11.35 -23.31
CA ASP A 43 7.42 -11.86 -24.39
C ASP A 43 6.10 -11.06 -24.45
N MET A 44 5.50 -11.01 -25.64
CA MET A 44 4.21 -10.34 -25.88
C MET A 44 3.35 -11.22 -26.78
N GLU A 45 2.06 -11.35 -26.45
CA GLU A 45 1.12 -12.27 -27.10
C GLU A 45 1.59 -13.73 -27.07
N ARG A 46 2.12 -14.13 -25.91
CA ARG A 46 2.73 -15.43 -25.68
C ARG A 46 1.68 -16.54 -25.71
N ARG A 47 1.76 -17.42 -26.70
CA ARG A 47 0.82 -18.55 -26.85
C ARG A 47 0.89 -19.51 -25.67
N GLN A 48 -0.27 -19.95 -25.19
CA GLN A 48 -0.38 -20.89 -24.08
C GLN A 48 -0.75 -22.31 -24.53
N PRO A 49 -0.26 -23.38 -23.87
CA PRO A 49 -0.51 -24.77 -24.24
C PRO A 49 -1.98 -25.18 -24.17
N THR A 50 -2.75 -24.58 -23.26
CA THR A 50 -4.20 -24.81 -23.11
C THR A 50 -5.04 -24.06 -24.16
N GLY A 51 -4.40 -23.24 -25.00
CA GLY A 51 -5.04 -22.32 -25.93
C GLY A 51 -5.05 -20.88 -25.41
N GLY A 52 -5.24 -19.93 -26.33
CA GLY A 52 -5.16 -18.51 -26.02
C GLY A 52 -3.72 -17.99 -25.93
N ARG A 53 -3.57 -16.78 -25.38
CA ARG A 53 -2.31 -16.04 -25.35
C ARG A 53 -2.27 -15.14 -24.11
N LEU A 54 -1.13 -15.14 -23.43
CA LEU A 54 -0.82 -14.16 -22.40
C LEU A 54 -0.40 -12.85 -23.10
N ASP A 55 -1.03 -11.73 -22.73
CA ASP A 55 -0.76 -10.46 -23.41
C ASP A 55 0.70 -10.03 -23.27
N MET A 56 1.24 -9.98 -22.06
CA MET A 56 2.63 -9.61 -21.83
C MET A 56 3.24 -10.39 -20.65
N LEU A 57 4.52 -10.73 -20.79
CA LEU A 57 5.33 -11.30 -19.71
C LEU A 57 6.51 -10.37 -19.44
N PHE A 58 6.56 -9.80 -18.25
CA PHE A 58 7.70 -9.00 -17.78
C PHE A 58 8.54 -9.76 -16.76
N GLN A 59 9.74 -9.26 -16.51
CA GLN A 59 10.65 -9.78 -15.51
C GLN A 59 11.40 -8.63 -14.81
N ASP A 60 11.51 -8.70 -13.49
CA ASP A 60 12.48 -7.95 -12.68
C ASP A 60 13.68 -8.85 -12.31
N ASP A 61 14.56 -8.38 -11.42
CA ASP A 61 15.75 -9.15 -10.97
C ASP A 61 15.44 -10.54 -10.39
N SER A 62 14.22 -10.76 -9.89
CA SER A 62 13.86 -11.91 -9.07
C SER A 62 12.57 -12.61 -9.48
N ARG A 63 11.66 -11.95 -10.18
CA ARG A 63 10.27 -12.38 -10.42
C ARG A 63 9.79 -12.07 -11.83
N ARG A 64 8.69 -12.70 -12.22
CA ARG A 64 7.99 -12.46 -13.49
C ARG A 64 6.57 -11.97 -13.27
N TYR A 65 6.11 -11.11 -14.18
CA TYR A 65 4.76 -10.54 -14.13
C TYR A 65 3.98 -10.99 -15.36
N CYS A 66 2.94 -11.78 -15.13
CA CYS A 66 2.00 -12.26 -16.15
C CYS A 66 0.86 -11.26 -16.28
N VAL A 67 0.93 -10.40 -17.29
CA VAL A 67 -0.01 -9.28 -17.47
C VAL A 67 -1.10 -9.64 -18.47
N GLU A 68 -2.36 -9.46 -18.08
CA GLU A 68 -3.53 -9.49 -18.96
C GLU A 68 -4.24 -8.13 -18.94
N LEU A 69 -4.43 -7.54 -20.12
CA LEU A 69 -5.08 -6.25 -20.32
C LEU A 69 -6.49 -6.46 -20.91
N GLN A 70 -7.46 -5.68 -20.43
CA GLN A 70 -8.77 -5.60 -21.05
C GLN A 70 -9.24 -4.15 -21.11
N LEU A 71 -9.58 -3.67 -22.30
CA LEU A 71 -10.24 -2.37 -22.41
C LEU A 71 -11.68 -2.42 -21.87
N GLY A 72 -12.06 -1.33 -21.21
CA GLY A 72 -13.33 -1.13 -20.52
C GLY A 72 -13.38 -1.85 -19.18
N LYS A 73 -14.59 -2.25 -18.83
CA LYS A 73 -14.89 -2.91 -17.56
C LYS A 73 -14.34 -4.34 -17.55
N THR A 74 -13.65 -4.70 -16.46
CA THR A 74 -13.28 -6.09 -16.14
C THR A 74 -14.52 -6.97 -16.05
N ASP A 75 -14.38 -8.23 -16.42
CA ASP A 75 -15.38 -9.28 -16.24
C ASP A 75 -14.75 -10.55 -15.65
N GLU A 76 -15.57 -11.57 -15.40
CA GLU A 76 -15.11 -12.85 -14.85
C GLU A 76 -14.11 -13.55 -15.78
N THR A 77 -14.30 -13.43 -17.10
CA THR A 77 -13.43 -14.05 -18.09
C THR A 77 -12.02 -13.46 -18.04
N HIS A 78 -11.90 -12.15 -17.86
CA HIS A 78 -10.62 -11.48 -17.67
C HIS A 78 -9.87 -11.98 -16.43
N ILE A 79 -10.56 -12.11 -15.30
CA ILE A 79 -9.97 -12.66 -14.06
C ILE A 79 -9.51 -14.11 -14.27
N ILE A 80 -10.35 -14.94 -14.89
CA ILE A 80 -10.03 -16.35 -15.15
C ILE A 80 -8.79 -16.47 -16.04
N ARG A 81 -8.73 -15.72 -17.16
CA ARG A 81 -7.55 -15.73 -18.07
C ARG A 81 -6.28 -15.33 -17.35
N THR A 82 -6.33 -14.26 -16.56
CA THR A 82 -5.18 -13.76 -15.79
C THR A 82 -4.61 -14.85 -14.88
N ILE A 83 -5.48 -15.55 -14.14
CA ILE A 83 -5.07 -16.59 -13.19
C ILE A 83 -4.61 -17.86 -13.91
N GLU A 84 -5.30 -18.26 -14.99
CA GLU A 84 -4.92 -19.43 -15.77
C GLU A 84 -3.53 -19.26 -16.39
N TYR A 85 -3.25 -18.13 -17.01
CA TYR A 85 -1.97 -17.88 -17.64
C TYR A 85 -0.83 -17.71 -16.63
N TRP A 86 -1.11 -17.10 -15.48
CA TRP A 86 -0.20 -17.10 -14.34
C TRP A 86 0.14 -18.52 -13.87
N ASP A 87 -0.86 -19.38 -13.64
CA ASP A 87 -0.66 -20.75 -13.17
C ASP A 87 0.14 -21.59 -14.17
N ILE A 88 -0.08 -21.37 -15.48
CA ILE A 88 0.71 -22.03 -16.53
C ILE A 88 2.18 -21.61 -16.50
N GLU A 89 2.49 -20.31 -16.39
CA GLU A 89 3.88 -19.86 -16.32
C GLU A 89 4.56 -20.29 -15.01
N GLN A 90 3.84 -20.23 -13.88
CA GLN A 90 4.32 -20.71 -12.58
C GLN A 90 4.64 -22.21 -12.61
N LYS A 91 3.81 -23.04 -13.26
CA LYS A 91 4.09 -24.47 -13.46
C LYS A 91 5.23 -24.74 -14.43
N ARG A 92 5.39 -23.89 -15.45
CA ARG A 92 6.46 -24.02 -16.45
C ARG A 92 7.83 -23.67 -15.87
N TYR A 93 7.89 -22.69 -14.99
CA TYR A 93 9.13 -22.19 -14.38
C TYR A 93 8.96 -22.04 -12.85
N PRO A 94 8.88 -23.16 -12.10
CA PRO A 94 8.56 -23.14 -10.67
C PRO A 94 9.62 -22.45 -9.80
N ASP A 95 10.87 -22.40 -10.27
CA ASP A 95 11.99 -21.76 -9.55
C ASP A 95 11.98 -20.24 -9.64
N ILE A 96 11.14 -19.65 -10.50
CA ILE A 96 10.98 -18.21 -10.66
C ILE A 96 9.60 -17.85 -10.11
N PRO A 97 9.49 -16.99 -9.09
CA PRO A 97 8.17 -16.54 -8.63
C PRO A 97 7.47 -15.74 -9.73
N HIS A 98 6.20 -16.06 -9.99
CA HIS A 98 5.34 -15.32 -10.91
C HIS A 98 4.26 -14.54 -10.15
N VAL A 99 3.90 -13.38 -10.68
CA VAL A 99 2.84 -12.50 -10.19
C VAL A 99 1.82 -12.31 -11.29
N ALA A 100 0.55 -12.49 -10.98
CA ALA A 100 -0.56 -12.20 -11.88
C ALA A 100 -0.84 -10.70 -11.88
N VAL A 101 -0.96 -10.07 -13.05
CA VAL A 101 -1.29 -8.64 -13.16
C VAL A 101 -2.51 -8.47 -14.05
N ILE A 102 -3.57 -7.90 -13.49
CA ILE A 102 -4.81 -7.60 -14.22
C ILE A 102 -4.90 -6.09 -14.47
N ILE A 103 -5.08 -5.70 -15.74
CA ILE A 103 -5.19 -4.28 -16.13
C ILE A 103 -6.51 -4.02 -16.83
N ALA A 104 -7.31 -3.06 -16.36
CA ALA A 104 -8.57 -2.69 -17.02
C ALA A 104 -8.95 -1.22 -16.80
N GLU A 105 -9.83 -0.67 -17.64
CA GLU A 105 -10.28 0.73 -17.48
C GLU A 105 -11.19 0.93 -16.26
N GLU A 106 -11.98 -0.10 -15.93
CA GLU A 106 -12.88 -0.09 -14.77
C GLU A 106 -12.88 -1.44 -14.05
N ILE A 107 -12.48 -1.43 -12.78
CA ILE A 107 -12.58 -2.58 -11.88
C ILE A 107 -13.68 -2.27 -10.85
N THR A 108 -14.85 -2.90 -11.02
CA THR A 108 -15.96 -2.68 -10.08
C THR A 108 -15.67 -3.21 -8.69
N SER A 109 -16.33 -2.66 -7.67
CA SER A 109 -16.22 -3.14 -6.28
C SER A 109 -16.50 -4.64 -6.13
N ARG A 110 -17.43 -5.21 -6.91
CA ARG A 110 -17.70 -6.66 -6.90
C ARG A 110 -16.48 -7.46 -7.34
N LEU A 111 -15.92 -7.09 -8.49
CA LEU A 111 -14.77 -7.81 -9.05
C LEU A 111 -13.49 -7.52 -8.25
N PHE A 112 -13.31 -6.30 -7.76
CA PHE A 112 -12.27 -5.96 -6.81
C PHE A 112 -12.29 -6.88 -5.58
N ASN A 113 -13.46 -7.12 -4.99
CA ASN A 113 -13.61 -8.06 -3.86
C ASN A 113 -13.24 -9.50 -4.23
N VAL A 114 -13.66 -9.97 -5.43
CA VAL A 114 -13.30 -11.31 -5.92
C VAL A 114 -11.79 -11.45 -6.10
N ILE A 115 -11.17 -10.46 -6.75
CA ILE A 115 -9.73 -10.41 -6.96
C ILE A 115 -9.00 -10.39 -5.61
N GLY A 116 -9.48 -9.61 -4.64
CA GLY A 116 -8.91 -9.55 -3.28
C GLY A 116 -9.00 -10.89 -2.52
N ILE A 117 -10.03 -11.71 -2.76
CA ILE A 117 -10.12 -13.07 -2.19
C ILE A 117 -9.04 -13.97 -2.83
N LEU A 118 -8.89 -13.90 -4.15
CA LEU A 118 -7.94 -14.71 -4.92
C LEU A 118 -6.48 -14.36 -4.58
N ASN A 119 -6.22 -13.09 -4.24
CA ASN A 119 -4.91 -12.59 -3.84
C ASN A 119 -4.33 -13.30 -2.58
N ARG A 120 -5.15 -14.06 -1.84
CA ARG A 120 -4.68 -14.91 -0.71
C ARG A 120 -3.92 -16.15 -1.15
N SER A 121 -4.12 -16.60 -2.39
CA SER A 121 -3.57 -17.85 -2.92
C SER A 121 -2.79 -17.66 -4.22
N VAL A 122 -2.99 -16.52 -4.89
CA VAL A 122 -2.31 -16.14 -6.12
C VAL A 122 -1.72 -14.75 -5.88
N PRO A 123 -0.39 -14.54 -6.00
CA PRO A 123 0.18 -13.19 -5.93
C PRO A 123 -0.41 -12.36 -7.08
N LEU A 124 -1.29 -11.41 -6.77
CA LEU A 124 -2.10 -10.72 -7.77
C LEU A 124 -2.08 -9.20 -7.55
N ILE A 125 -1.71 -8.48 -8.60
CA ILE A 125 -1.75 -7.02 -8.69
C ILE A 125 -2.88 -6.61 -9.64
N ALA A 126 -3.69 -5.63 -9.23
CA ALA A 126 -4.70 -5.04 -10.09
C ALA A 126 -4.39 -3.57 -10.36
N ILE A 127 -4.39 -3.21 -11.64
CA ILE A 127 -4.08 -1.86 -12.13
C ILE A 127 -5.28 -1.33 -12.89
N GLN A 128 -5.76 -0.16 -12.50
CA GLN A 128 -6.78 0.56 -13.23
C GLN A 128 -6.14 1.51 -14.25
N LEU A 129 -6.57 1.42 -15.49
CA LEU A 129 -6.13 2.24 -16.61
C LEU A 129 -7.08 3.44 -16.78
N HIS A 130 -6.56 4.64 -16.61
CA HIS A 130 -7.26 5.87 -16.98
C HIS A 130 -6.65 6.44 -18.25
N ALA A 131 -7.48 6.67 -19.26
CA ALA A 131 -7.09 7.42 -20.43
C ALA A 131 -7.67 8.83 -20.38
N VAL A 132 -6.86 9.82 -20.74
CA VAL A 132 -7.24 11.23 -20.79
C VAL A 132 -6.86 11.84 -22.13
N ASP A 133 -7.71 12.70 -22.65
CA ASP A 133 -7.42 13.56 -23.79
C ASP A 133 -6.81 14.87 -23.28
N VAL A 134 -5.59 15.17 -23.73
CA VAL A 134 -4.88 16.41 -23.45
C VAL A 134 -4.45 17.01 -24.78
N ASN A 135 -5.12 18.08 -25.20
CA ASN A 135 -4.82 18.79 -26.45
C ASN A 135 -4.82 17.91 -27.71
N GLY A 136 -5.67 16.86 -27.76
CA GLY A 136 -5.74 15.92 -28.87
C GLY A 136 -4.75 14.77 -28.80
N GLU A 137 -3.93 14.69 -27.75
CA GLU A 137 -3.07 13.55 -27.44
C GLU A 137 -3.75 12.66 -26.38
N VAL A 138 -3.49 11.36 -26.47
CA VAL A 138 -4.00 10.37 -25.50
C VAL A 138 -2.94 10.14 -24.42
N GLY A 139 -3.20 10.64 -23.22
CA GLY A 139 -2.44 10.31 -22.02
C GLY A 139 -2.98 9.06 -21.35
N LEU A 140 -2.10 8.16 -20.91
CA LEU A 140 -2.44 6.99 -20.11
C LEU A 140 -1.91 7.16 -18.69
N GLN A 141 -2.73 6.82 -17.71
CA GLN A 141 -2.35 6.76 -16.31
C GLN A 141 -2.73 5.38 -15.77
N PHE A 142 -1.76 4.67 -15.23
CA PHE A 142 -1.95 3.38 -14.59
C PHE A 142 -1.92 3.57 -13.08
N VAL A 143 -2.97 3.13 -12.39
CA VAL A 143 -3.10 3.25 -10.94
C VAL A 143 -3.21 1.86 -10.36
N LYS A 144 -2.24 1.45 -9.55
CA LYS A 144 -2.32 0.20 -8.81
C LYS A 144 -3.41 0.32 -7.74
N VAL A 145 -4.50 -0.44 -7.90
CA VAL A 145 -5.64 -0.47 -6.97
C VAL A 145 -5.59 -1.66 -6.02
N LEU A 146 -4.84 -2.72 -6.38
CA LEU A 146 -4.54 -3.87 -5.53
C LEU A 146 -3.08 -4.28 -5.71
N ASP A 147 -2.40 -4.56 -4.61
CA ASP A 147 -1.01 -5.01 -4.53
C ASP A 147 -0.92 -6.45 -4.00
N GLU A 148 0.22 -7.13 -4.16
CA GLU A 148 0.45 -8.54 -3.74
C GLU A 148 0.27 -8.79 -2.23
N SER A 149 0.06 -7.73 -1.45
CA SER A 149 -0.17 -7.76 0.00
C SER A 149 -1.37 -6.93 0.45
N SER A 150 -2.08 -6.26 -0.47
CA SER A 150 -3.27 -5.50 -0.11
C SER A 150 -4.46 -6.47 0.00
N LEU A 151 -4.62 -7.06 1.18
CA LEU A 151 -5.98 -7.37 1.61
C LEU A 151 -6.74 -6.04 1.59
N PRO A 152 -7.91 -5.93 0.95
CA PRO A 152 -8.87 -4.91 1.34
C PRO A 152 -9.17 -5.22 2.81
N THR A 153 -8.54 -4.49 3.70
CA THR A 153 -9.06 -4.41 5.05
C THR A 153 -10.29 -3.55 4.95
N TYR A 154 -11.43 -4.09 5.37
CA TYR A 154 -12.31 -3.24 6.17
C TYR A 154 -11.39 -2.58 7.18
N GLU A 155 -11.21 -1.27 7.04
CA GLU A 155 -10.44 -0.49 7.97
C GLU A 155 -11.08 -0.71 9.35
N GLU A 156 -10.54 -1.63 10.15
CA GLU A 156 -10.97 -1.76 11.56
C GLU A 156 -10.66 -0.48 12.34
N ASP A 157 -9.89 0.44 11.74
CA ASP A 157 -9.59 1.77 12.24
C ASP A 157 -10.52 2.87 11.66
N GLU A 158 -11.38 2.61 10.67
CA GLU A 158 -12.45 3.54 10.21
C GLU A 158 -13.75 3.38 10.98
N GLU A 159 -13.97 2.25 11.67
CA GLU A 159 -15.06 2.22 12.64
C GLU A 159 -14.74 3.23 13.75
N PRO A 160 -15.64 4.17 14.07
CA PRO A 160 -15.46 5.10 15.17
C PRO A 160 -15.12 4.28 16.43
N GLN A 161 -13.86 4.32 16.85
CA GLN A 161 -13.45 3.61 18.05
C GLN A 161 -14.19 4.26 19.21
N ALA A 162 -14.79 3.44 20.07
CA ALA A 162 -15.37 3.95 21.31
C ALA A 162 -14.28 4.70 22.08
N THR A 163 -14.51 5.99 22.31
CA THR A 163 -13.69 6.83 23.17
C THR A 163 -13.76 6.26 24.58
N VAL A 164 -12.60 6.08 25.21
CA VAL A 164 -12.46 5.61 26.58
C VAL A 164 -11.77 6.68 27.41
N ASP A 165 -11.87 6.59 28.73
CA ASP A 165 -11.18 7.51 29.62
C ASP A 165 -9.76 7.04 29.98
N LEU A 166 -9.02 7.91 30.65
CA LEU A 166 -7.70 7.60 31.18
C LEU A 166 -7.73 6.41 32.15
N ALA A 167 -8.79 6.30 32.97
CA ALA A 167 -8.95 5.25 33.96
C ALA A 167 -9.03 3.85 33.33
N TYR A 168 -9.65 3.73 32.16
CA TYR A 168 -9.65 2.51 31.35
C TYR A 168 -8.23 2.04 31.03
N TRP A 169 -7.36 2.96 30.58
CA TRP A 169 -5.99 2.63 30.22
C TRP A 169 -5.10 2.37 31.44
N GLU A 170 -5.28 3.12 32.53
CA GLU A 170 -4.59 2.86 33.81
C GLU A 170 -4.89 1.45 34.34
N ALA A 171 -6.12 0.96 34.18
CA ALA A 171 -6.52 -0.39 34.59
C ALA A 171 -5.99 -1.49 33.65
N ARG A 172 -5.94 -1.22 32.34
CA ARG A 172 -5.50 -2.20 31.31
C ARG A 172 -3.97 -2.34 31.23
N ALA A 173 -3.26 -1.24 31.41
CA ALA A 173 -1.81 -1.16 31.36
C ALA A 173 -1.25 -0.95 32.79
N SER A 174 -0.60 0.17 33.05
CA SER A 174 -0.26 0.65 34.38
C SER A 174 -0.26 2.18 34.37
N LYS A 175 -0.44 2.82 35.53
CA LYS A 175 -0.37 4.29 35.64
C LYS A 175 0.96 4.84 35.12
N GLU A 176 2.03 4.09 35.39
CA GLU A 176 3.37 4.44 34.95
C GLU A 176 3.49 4.45 33.41
N THR A 177 3.10 3.39 32.71
CA THR A 177 3.25 3.36 31.25
C THR A 177 2.26 4.28 30.54
N VAL A 178 1.10 4.53 31.14
CA VAL A 178 0.16 5.54 30.65
C VAL A 178 0.75 6.94 30.77
N SER A 179 1.49 7.25 31.84
CA SER A 179 2.16 8.56 31.96
C SER A 179 3.23 8.82 30.89
N TRP A 180 3.83 7.77 30.32
CA TRP A 180 4.81 7.93 29.22
C TRP A 180 4.14 8.40 27.92
N CYS A 181 2.82 8.28 27.79
CA CYS A 181 2.10 8.78 26.62
C CYS A 181 2.21 10.30 26.48
N GLU A 182 2.29 11.02 27.60
CA GLU A 182 2.54 12.47 27.61
C GLU A 182 3.98 12.80 27.18
N GLU A 183 4.95 11.96 27.52
CA GLU A 183 6.34 12.13 27.05
C GLU A 183 6.41 11.95 25.52
N VAL A 184 5.75 10.93 24.99
CA VAL A 184 5.63 10.71 23.53
C VAL A 184 4.87 11.85 22.85
N LEU A 185 3.78 12.35 23.46
CA LEU A 185 3.04 13.51 22.95
C LEU A 185 3.95 14.73 22.77
N ASN A 186 4.85 14.99 23.72
CA ASN A 186 5.77 16.10 23.61
C ASN A 186 6.76 15.91 22.46
N ILE A 187 7.30 14.70 22.26
CA ILE A 187 8.18 14.40 21.12
C ILE A 187 7.42 14.59 19.79
N VAL A 188 6.16 14.14 19.74
CA VAL A 188 5.31 14.30 18.55
C VAL A 188 5.03 15.78 18.24
N ARG A 189 4.74 16.60 19.26
CA ARG A 189 4.57 18.05 19.09
C ARG A 189 5.85 18.73 18.61
N GLU A 190 7.01 18.31 19.14
CA GLU A 190 8.32 18.80 18.69
C GLU A 190 8.65 18.38 17.25
N ALA A 191 8.25 17.16 16.84
CA ALA A 191 8.47 16.64 15.49
C ALA A 191 7.58 17.33 14.44
N THR A 192 6.33 17.59 14.77
CA THR A 192 5.31 18.09 13.82
C THR A 192 5.12 19.59 13.87
N ASN A 193 5.55 20.22 14.97
CA ASN A 193 5.25 21.61 15.29
C ASN A 193 3.73 21.92 15.36
N GLU A 194 2.90 20.90 15.60
CA GLU A 194 1.44 21.00 15.74
C GLU A 194 0.96 20.91 17.19
N SER A 195 -0.23 21.46 17.46
CA SER A 195 -0.82 21.50 18.80
C SER A 195 -1.71 20.28 19.06
N LEU A 196 -1.13 19.09 18.91
CA LEU A 196 -1.83 17.80 19.06
C LEU A 196 -2.20 17.49 20.52
N ASN A 197 -3.27 16.72 20.72
CA ASN A 197 -3.69 16.15 22.01
C ASN A 197 -3.86 14.64 21.92
N LEU A 198 -3.79 13.95 23.06
CA LEU A 198 -4.03 12.51 23.12
C LEU A 198 -5.52 12.20 22.97
N ASN A 199 -5.84 11.34 21.99
CA ASN A 199 -7.17 10.80 21.80
C ASN A 199 -7.25 9.36 22.32
N TYR A 200 -7.99 9.13 23.40
CA TYR A 200 -8.07 7.83 24.08
C TYR A 200 -9.14 6.94 23.45
N THR A 201 -8.71 5.91 22.72
CA THR A 201 -9.61 4.91 22.15
C THR A 201 -9.47 3.56 22.85
N LYS A 202 -10.44 2.67 22.65
CA LYS A 202 -10.42 1.32 23.26
C LYS A 202 -9.22 0.47 22.81
N ARG A 203 -8.62 0.72 21.64
CA ARG A 203 -7.56 -0.13 21.06
C ARG A 203 -6.17 0.47 21.16
N TYR A 204 -6.07 1.79 21.02
CA TYR A 204 -4.83 2.56 21.07
C TYR A 204 -5.10 3.98 21.59
N ILE A 205 -4.04 4.71 21.89
CA ILE A 205 -4.09 6.15 22.16
C ILE A 205 -3.52 6.83 20.93
N GLY A 206 -4.34 7.62 20.25
CA GLY A 206 -3.99 8.35 19.03
C GLY A 206 -3.72 9.82 19.29
N PHE A 207 -3.64 10.59 18.21
CA PHE A 207 -3.46 12.04 18.26
C PHE A 207 -4.59 12.75 17.53
N GLU A 208 -4.98 13.91 18.04
CA GLU A 208 -5.98 14.78 17.43
C GLU A 208 -5.59 16.25 17.55
N GLU A 209 -5.99 17.04 16.57
CA GLU A 209 -5.90 18.49 16.60
C GLU A 209 -7.25 19.09 16.25
N SER A 210 -7.79 19.94 17.13
CA SER A 210 -9.07 20.63 16.90
C SER A 210 -10.23 19.70 16.49
N GLY A 211 -10.25 18.46 17.01
CA GLY A 211 -11.25 17.43 16.70
C GLY A 211 -11.01 16.65 15.41
N ILE A 212 -9.90 16.91 14.70
CA ILE A 212 -9.45 16.13 13.56
C ILE A 212 -8.44 15.10 14.07
N VAL A 213 -8.79 13.83 13.95
CA VAL A 213 -7.92 12.72 14.35
C VAL A 213 -6.85 12.51 13.28
N ASN A 214 -5.59 12.44 13.70
CA ASN A 214 -4.46 12.12 12.83
C ASN A 214 -3.55 11.09 13.51
N ASN A 215 -3.69 9.82 13.12
CA ASN A 215 -3.02 8.69 13.74
C ASN A 215 -1.82 8.17 12.94
N PHE A 216 -0.97 9.08 12.45
CA PHE A 216 0.34 8.74 11.87
C PHE A 216 1.24 8.01 12.88
N VAL A 217 1.04 8.27 14.17
CA VAL A 217 1.56 7.48 15.28
C VAL A 217 0.41 7.04 16.17
N ALA A 218 0.45 5.82 16.70
CA ALA A 218 -0.47 5.36 17.73
C ALA A 218 0.29 4.67 18.87
N ILE A 219 -0.08 5.00 20.10
CA ILE A 219 0.52 4.47 21.32
C ILE A 219 -0.36 3.34 21.86
N VAL A 220 0.24 2.19 22.14
CA VAL A 220 -0.46 1.08 22.80
C VAL A 220 0.25 0.76 24.12
N PRO A 221 -0.19 1.33 25.25
CA PRO A 221 0.37 1.05 26.55
C PRO A 221 0.21 -0.43 26.94
N ARG A 222 1.27 -1.00 27.51
CA ARG A 222 1.30 -2.32 28.15
C ARG A 222 1.75 -2.16 29.60
N LYS A 223 1.78 -3.25 30.38
CA LYS A 223 2.11 -3.17 31.82
C LYS A 223 3.54 -2.66 32.13
N LYS A 224 4.51 -2.87 31.23
CA LYS A 224 5.94 -2.58 31.44
C LYS A 224 6.62 -1.82 30.29
N ARG A 225 5.89 -1.57 29.21
CA ARG A 225 6.37 -0.93 27.99
C ARG A 225 5.22 -0.24 27.27
N ILE A 226 5.51 0.60 26.30
CA ILE A 226 4.54 1.05 25.31
C ILE A 226 4.95 0.49 23.94
N ASN A 227 3.99 0.15 23.10
CA ASN A 227 4.27 -0.16 21.70
C ASN A 227 3.90 1.08 20.88
N LEU A 228 4.87 1.65 20.18
CA LEU A 228 4.65 2.69 19.19
C LEU A 228 4.33 2.05 17.85
N ARG A 229 3.18 2.40 17.28
CA ARG A 229 2.84 2.09 15.90
C ARG A 229 3.12 3.32 15.07
N ILE A 230 4.14 3.26 14.21
CA ILE A 230 4.58 4.42 13.41
C ILE A 230 4.30 4.10 11.94
N ARG A 231 3.42 4.87 11.31
CA ARG A 231 2.98 4.66 9.93
C ARG A 231 4.07 5.13 8.96
N LEU A 232 4.92 4.20 8.55
CA LEU A 232 5.99 4.40 7.58
C LEU A 232 6.04 3.21 6.64
N THR A 233 6.40 3.46 5.38
CA THR A 233 6.67 2.39 4.42
C THR A 233 8.00 1.72 4.79
N GLN A 234 8.02 0.39 4.86
CA GLN A 234 9.23 -0.34 5.19
C GLN A 234 10.35 -0.08 4.17
N SER A 235 11.53 0.27 4.66
CA SER A 235 12.76 0.41 3.88
C SER A 235 13.96 -0.16 4.65
N GLU A 236 15.01 -0.57 3.93
CA GLU A 236 16.25 -1.04 4.56
C GLU A 236 16.91 0.05 5.41
N GLU A 237 16.77 1.32 5.01
CA GLU A 237 17.28 2.47 5.74
C GLU A 237 16.60 2.65 7.11
N ILE A 238 15.26 2.61 7.16
CA ILE A 238 14.52 2.73 8.41
C ILE A 238 14.77 1.51 9.30
N ASP A 239 14.84 0.32 8.70
CA ASP A 239 15.18 -0.91 9.42
C ASP A 239 16.55 -0.78 10.11
N ALA A 240 17.57 -0.27 9.40
CA ALA A 240 18.91 -0.05 9.94
C ALA A 240 18.93 0.99 11.07
N LEU A 241 18.24 2.13 10.90
CA LEU A 241 18.17 3.19 11.93
C LEU A 241 17.61 2.68 13.26
N ILE A 242 16.55 1.86 13.20
CA ILE A 242 15.92 1.27 14.39
C ILE A 242 16.88 0.27 15.07
N GLU A 243 17.55 -0.56 14.28
CA GLU A 243 18.44 -1.62 14.78
C GLU A 243 19.74 -1.04 15.38
N GLU A 244 20.33 -0.02 14.76
CA GLU A 244 21.51 0.70 15.26
C GLU A 244 21.27 1.42 16.59
N ALA A 245 20.04 1.92 16.81
CA ALA A 245 19.64 2.54 18.07
C ALA A 245 19.41 1.53 19.21
N GLY A 246 19.56 0.23 18.94
CA GLY A 246 19.37 -0.83 19.92
C GLY A 246 17.90 -1.00 20.34
N LEU A 247 16.95 -0.48 19.56
CA LEU A 247 15.53 -0.69 19.79
C LEU A 247 15.13 -2.06 19.25
N ASP A 248 14.45 -2.85 20.08
CA ASP A 248 13.81 -4.08 19.60
C ASP A 248 12.74 -3.70 18.56
N ARG A 249 12.80 -4.28 17.36
CA ARG A 249 11.64 -4.27 16.46
C ARG A 249 10.72 -5.44 16.78
N LEU A 250 9.42 -5.18 16.93
CA LEU A 250 8.44 -6.21 16.62
C LEU A 250 8.26 -6.30 15.10
N GLU A 251 7.56 -7.33 14.64
CA GLU A 251 7.30 -7.57 13.22
C GLU A 251 6.67 -6.33 12.54
N TYR A 252 7.23 -5.91 11.40
CA TYR A 252 6.63 -4.84 10.58
C TYR A 252 5.26 -5.29 10.08
N ASN A 253 4.24 -4.45 10.30
CA ASN A 253 2.90 -4.79 9.87
C ASN A 253 2.74 -4.46 8.39
N LYS A 254 3.10 -5.42 7.52
CA LYS A 254 2.98 -5.29 6.06
C LYS A 254 1.57 -4.88 5.61
N LYS A 255 0.56 -5.34 6.34
CA LYS A 255 -0.86 -5.12 6.01
C LYS A 255 -1.29 -3.67 6.23
N PHE A 256 -0.85 -3.05 7.33
CA PHE A 256 -1.26 -1.70 7.72
C PHE A 256 -0.15 -0.65 7.58
N ARG A 257 1.00 -1.05 7.01
CA ARG A 257 2.16 -0.21 6.72
C ARG A 257 2.62 0.62 7.92
N PHE A 258 2.82 -0.05 9.05
CA PHE A 258 3.42 0.57 10.22
C PHE A 258 4.45 -0.34 10.87
N TYR A 259 5.47 0.30 11.43
CA TYR A 259 6.40 -0.31 12.36
C TYR A 259 5.76 -0.48 13.73
N VAL A 260 6.12 -1.54 14.44
CA VAL A 260 5.77 -1.70 15.86
C VAL A 260 7.04 -1.70 16.68
N ILE A 261 7.28 -0.60 17.39
CA ILE A 261 8.49 -0.40 18.19
C ILE A 261 8.12 -0.44 19.68
N PRO A 262 8.36 -1.57 20.38
CA PRO A 262 8.27 -1.61 21.83
C PRO A 262 9.36 -0.72 22.45
N VAL A 263 8.96 0.23 23.30
CA VAL A 263 9.89 1.11 24.01
C VAL A 263 9.59 1.12 25.51
N SER A 264 10.66 1.09 26.31
CA SER A 264 10.64 1.39 27.73
C SER A 264 10.78 2.90 27.98
N LYS A 265 10.74 3.31 29.24
CA LYS A 265 10.99 4.71 29.60
C LYS A 265 12.40 5.17 29.20
N GLU A 266 13.40 4.31 29.44
CA GLU A 266 14.79 4.61 29.11
C GLU A 266 14.97 4.74 27.60
N ASP A 267 14.28 3.91 26.82
CA ASP A 267 14.33 3.97 25.36
C ASP A 267 13.75 5.27 24.81
N ILE A 268 12.64 5.77 25.37
CA ILE A 268 12.01 7.04 24.97
C ILE A 268 12.97 8.21 25.21
N VAL A 269 13.70 8.19 26.33
CA VAL A 269 14.64 9.25 26.70
C VAL A 269 15.93 9.16 25.87
N ASN A 270 16.51 7.96 25.76
CA ASN A 270 17.81 7.76 25.10
C ASN A 270 17.72 7.90 23.58
N ASN A 271 16.57 7.57 22.99
CA ASN A 271 16.37 7.59 21.53
C ASN A 271 15.42 8.72 21.10
N LYS A 272 15.32 9.80 21.88
CA LYS A 272 14.41 10.92 21.59
C LYS A 272 14.58 11.47 20.17
N GLU A 273 15.82 11.71 19.74
CA GLU A 273 16.13 12.27 18.42
C GLU A 273 15.69 11.35 17.27
N LEU A 274 15.95 10.04 17.41
CA LEU A 274 15.49 9.05 16.44
C LEU A 274 13.96 9.01 16.39
N LEU A 275 13.29 8.94 17.55
CA LEU A 275 11.83 8.91 17.60
C LEU A 275 11.22 10.17 16.98
N GLN A 276 11.81 11.34 17.22
CA GLN A 276 11.40 12.59 16.60
C GLN A 276 11.49 12.52 15.07
N SER A 277 12.62 12.05 14.52
CA SER A 277 12.80 11.88 13.08
C SER A 277 11.82 10.88 12.47
N LEU A 278 11.57 9.75 13.15
CA LEU A 278 10.57 8.77 12.72
C LEU A 278 9.15 9.34 12.72
N PHE A 279 8.80 10.17 13.70
CA PHE A 279 7.48 10.81 13.78
C PHE A 279 7.30 11.90 12.73
N GLU A 280 8.35 12.68 12.44
CA GLU A 280 8.37 13.69 11.38
C GLU A 280 8.14 13.03 10.01
N MET A 281 8.92 11.99 9.68
CA MET A 281 8.74 11.22 8.45
C MET A 281 7.32 10.62 8.33
N ALA A 282 6.75 10.16 9.45
CA ALA A 282 5.40 9.57 9.45
C ALA A 282 4.30 10.62 9.30
N TYR A 283 4.55 11.85 9.73
CA TYR A 283 3.60 12.96 9.61
C TYR A 283 3.58 13.55 8.20
N GLU A 284 4.75 13.61 7.54
CA GLU A 284 4.88 14.16 6.18
C GLU A 284 4.44 13.19 5.06
N GLY A 285 4.47 11.87 5.33
CA GLY A 285 4.19 10.81 4.36
C GLY A 285 2.72 10.39 4.25
#